data_AF-G1NCI4-F1
#
_entry.id   AF-G1NCI4-F1
#
_cell.length_a   1.000
_cell.length_b   1.000
_cell.length_c   1.000
_cell.angle_alpha   90.00
_cell.angle_beta   90.00
_cell.angle_gamma   90.00
#
_symmetry.space_group_name_H-M   'P 1'
#
loop_
_entity.id
_entity.type
_entity.pdbx_description
1 polymer ?
#
loop_
_entity_poly.entity_id
_entity_poly.type
_entity_poly.pdbx_seq_one_letter_code
_entity_poly.pdbx_strand_id
1 'polypeptide(L)'
;MTSVKEQEAIRKLMIFLQEWDNAHKAARSHILDNFIRSNNGKTEPELELEFSQGASLFLARLAAWLRMTYLCAPKQVTFLALFLHPCRRRYIIEFLEIGGVLMLLEILGLNHLKEEDKRESVKLLQLIADAGRKYKELICESYGVRSLAELLATCSSAEAQEEVQILLASLGRGNPKYQNQVYSGLLAVLPHGSPHAQQLALQTLHSMQHLAPLLAVLGSAHPEVQYEGTSRPAAWGQGLLQGEGISALAALRALMEPDNAKR
;
A
#
# COMPACT_ATOMS: atom_id res chain seq x y z
N MET A 1 -40.42 -18.34 6.47
CA MET A 1 -40.93 -18.14 5.10
C MET A 1 -40.38 -16.81 4.61
N THR A 2 -39.51 -16.82 3.59
CA THR A 2 -38.99 -15.60 2.97
C THR A 2 -40.12 -14.84 2.27
N SER A 3 -40.13 -13.52 2.41
CA SER A 3 -41.14 -12.64 1.79
C SER A 3 -41.07 -12.71 0.25
N VAL A 4 -42.20 -12.50 -0.43
CA VAL A 4 -42.26 -12.40 -1.91
C VAL A 4 -41.28 -11.34 -2.44
N LYS A 5 -41.08 -10.25 -1.67
CA LYS A 5 -40.11 -9.20 -2.00
C LYS A 5 -38.66 -9.69 -1.90
N GLU A 6 -38.34 -10.53 -0.91
CA GLU A 6 -37.01 -11.11 -0.75
C GLU A 6 -36.70 -12.13 -1.86
N GLN A 7 -37.69 -12.95 -2.25
CA GLN A 7 -37.52 -13.91 -3.34
C GLN A 7 -37.25 -13.22 -4.69
N GLU A 8 -37.95 -12.12 -4.97
CA GLU A 8 -37.71 -11.32 -6.18
C GLU A 8 -36.32 -10.66 -6.16
N ALA A 9 -35.88 -10.18 -5.00
CA ALA A 9 -34.57 -9.57 -4.84
C ALA A 9 -33.43 -10.61 -5.02
N ILE A 10 -33.59 -11.81 -4.46
CA ILE A 10 -32.67 -12.95 -4.67
C ILE A 10 -32.64 -13.35 -6.16
N ARG A 11 -33.79 -13.37 -6.84
CA ARG A 11 -33.83 -13.68 -8.28
C ARG A 11 -33.05 -12.67 -9.10
N LYS A 12 -33.19 -11.38 -8.81
CA LYS A 12 -32.43 -10.30 -9.46
C LYS A 12 -30.93 -10.43 -9.23
N LEU A 13 -30.53 -10.75 -7.99
CA LEU A 13 -29.12 -11.02 -7.67
C LEU A 13 -28.58 -12.18 -8.50
N MET A 14 -29.31 -13.29 -8.60
CA MET A 14 -28.85 -14.46 -9.35
C MET A 14 -28.69 -14.16 -10.85
N ILE A 15 -29.61 -13.40 -11.43
CA ILE A 15 -29.50 -12.93 -12.82
C ILE A 15 -28.25 -12.06 -12.99
N PHE A 16 -28.05 -11.09 -12.09
CA PHE A 16 -26.86 -10.22 -12.11
C PHE A 16 -25.55 -11.02 -12.03
N LEU A 17 -25.46 -11.98 -11.11
CA LEU A 17 -24.26 -12.83 -10.97
C LEU A 17 -24.05 -13.71 -12.21
N GLN A 18 -25.12 -14.23 -12.80
CA GLN A 18 -25.04 -15.02 -14.03
C GLN A 18 -24.62 -14.17 -15.23
N GLU A 19 -25.09 -12.93 -15.32
CA GLU A 19 -24.62 -11.96 -16.33
C GLU A 19 -23.13 -11.67 -16.15
N TRP A 20 -22.68 -11.47 -14.92
CA TRP A 20 -21.25 -11.28 -14.61
C TRP A 20 -20.39 -12.48 -15.00
N ASP A 21 -20.81 -13.68 -14.60
CA ASP A 21 -20.05 -14.92 -14.81
C ASP A 21 -19.91 -15.21 -16.32
N ASN A 22 -20.97 -14.96 -17.11
CA ASN A 22 -20.96 -15.15 -18.57
C ASN A 22 -20.38 -13.97 -19.37
N ALA A 23 -20.17 -12.81 -18.74
CA ALA A 23 -19.68 -11.62 -19.42
C ALA A 23 -18.20 -11.73 -19.82
N HIS A 24 -17.89 -11.24 -21.01
CA HIS A 24 -16.53 -10.99 -21.49
C HIS A 24 -15.99 -9.67 -20.93
N LYS A 25 -14.68 -9.40 -21.10
CA LYS A 25 -13.98 -8.26 -20.47
C LYS A 25 -14.66 -6.89 -20.63
N ALA A 26 -15.16 -6.57 -21.83
CA ALA A 26 -15.85 -5.31 -22.09
C ALA A 26 -17.20 -5.23 -21.37
N ALA A 27 -17.99 -6.30 -21.42
CA ALA A 27 -19.26 -6.38 -20.69
C ALA A 27 -19.06 -6.30 -19.17
N ARG A 28 -18.06 -7.00 -18.61
CA ARG A 28 -17.72 -6.88 -17.18
C ARG A 28 -17.33 -5.45 -16.80
N SER A 29 -16.53 -4.78 -17.63
CA SER A 29 -16.20 -3.36 -17.42
C SER A 29 -17.45 -2.46 -17.38
N HIS A 30 -18.41 -2.69 -18.29
CA HIS A 30 -19.67 -1.94 -18.31
C HIS A 30 -20.57 -2.25 -17.09
N ILE A 31 -20.62 -3.52 -16.66
CA ILE A 31 -21.31 -3.92 -15.43
C ILE A 31 -20.70 -3.19 -14.22
N LEU A 32 -19.36 -3.11 -14.14
CA LEU A 32 -18.66 -2.36 -13.09
C LEU A 32 -18.99 -0.87 -13.15
N ASP A 33 -18.92 -0.22 -14.32
CA ASP A 33 -19.21 1.21 -14.47
C ASP A 33 -20.64 1.52 -14.00
N ASN A 34 -21.61 0.69 -14.38
CA ASN A 34 -23.00 0.81 -13.93
C ASN A 34 -23.12 0.67 -12.42
N PHE A 35 -22.46 -0.34 -11.84
CA PHE A 35 -22.50 -0.55 -10.40
C PHE A 35 -21.88 0.62 -9.65
N ILE A 36 -20.75 1.18 -10.11
CA ILE A 36 -20.10 2.35 -9.49
C ILE A 36 -21.08 3.52 -9.45
N ARG A 37 -21.69 3.87 -10.60
CA ARG A 37 -22.64 4.99 -10.67
C ARG A 37 -23.84 4.79 -9.77
N SER A 38 -24.36 3.56 -9.68
CA SER A 38 -25.54 3.26 -8.88
C SER A 38 -25.26 3.24 -7.38
N ASN A 39 -24.02 2.91 -6.97
CA ASN A 39 -23.68 2.63 -5.56
C ASN A 39 -22.72 3.61 -4.92
N ASN A 40 -22.28 4.63 -5.65
CA ASN A 40 -21.46 5.70 -5.08
C ASN A 40 -22.25 6.46 -4.01
N GLY A 41 -21.64 6.67 -2.84
CA GLY A 41 -22.25 7.36 -1.70
C GLY A 41 -23.21 6.53 -0.84
N LYS A 42 -23.52 5.28 -1.21
CA LYS A 42 -24.35 4.40 -0.36
C LYS A 42 -23.62 3.95 0.90
N THR A 43 -24.34 3.52 1.93
CA THR A 43 -23.74 2.86 3.12
C THR A 43 -23.62 1.34 2.92
N GLU A 44 -22.89 0.62 3.81
CA GLU A 44 -22.83 -0.85 3.75
C GLU A 44 -24.22 -1.51 3.87
N PRO A 45 -25.10 -1.11 4.82
CA PRO A 45 -26.43 -1.69 4.92
C PRO A 45 -27.30 -1.46 3.68
N GLU A 46 -27.19 -0.28 3.05
CA GLU A 46 -27.89 0.02 1.79
C GLU A 46 -27.41 -0.89 0.65
N LEU A 47 -26.08 -1.11 0.57
CA LEU A 47 -25.50 -1.99 -0.44
C LEU A 47 -25.95 -3.44 -0.25
N GLU A 48 -25.90 -3.96 0.97
CA GLU A 48 -26.36 -5.31 1.26
C GLU A 48 -27.88 -5.46 1.07
N LEU A 49 -28.67 -4.44 1.39
CA LEU A 49 -30.12 -4.47 1.15
C LEU A 49 -30.44 -4.56 -0.35
N GLU A 50 -29.76 -3.76 -1.17
CA GLU A 50 -29.94 -3.77 -2.62
C GLU A 50 -29.47 -5.08 -3.26
N PHE A 51 -28.40 -5.66 -2.71
CA PHE A 51 -27.84 -6.93 -3.18
C PHE A 51 -28.43 -8.16 -2.48
N SER A 52 -29.52 -8.04 -1.72
CA SER A 52 -30.14 -9.17 -1.02
C SER A 52 -29.16 -9.97 -0.15
N GLN A 53 -28.28 -9.27 0.56
CA GLN A 53 -27.17 -9.83 1.36
C GLN A 53 -26.09 -10.54 0.53
N GLY A 54 -26.04 -10.28 -0.78
CA GLY A 54 -25.14 -10.91 -1.75
C GLY A 54 -23.96 -10.05 -2.18
N ALA A 55 -23.73 -8.88 -1.58
CA ALA A 55 -22.64 -8.00 -2.03
C ALA A 55 -21.26 -8.62 -1.76
N SER A 56 -21.12 -9.32 -0.63
CA SER A 56 -19.96 -10.13 -0.27
C SER A 56 -19.61 -11.18 -1.34
N LEU A 57 -20.64 -11.82 -1.90
CA LEU A 57 -20.49 -12.83 -2.95
C LEU A 57 -20.02 -12.21 -4.29
N PHE A 58 -20.43 -10.97 -4.56
CA PHE A 58 -19.95 -10.23 -5.72
C PHE A 58 -18.49 -9.76 -5.53
N LEU A 59 -18.12 -9.32 -4.33
CA LEU A 59 -16.74 -9.00 -3.97
C LEU A 59 -15.80 -10.19 -4.21
N ALA A 60 -16.18 -11.40 -3.78
CA ALA A 60 -15.39 -12.60 -4.02
C ALA A 60 -15.18 -12.89 -5.52
N ARG A 61 -16.23 -12.73 -6.34
CA ARG A 61 -16.12 -12.88 -7.81
C ARG A 61 -15.25 -11.82 -8.46
N LEU A 62 -15.36 -10.58 -7.99
CA LEU A 62 -14.52 -9.49 -8.47
C LEU A 62 -13.04 -9.75 -8.15
N ALA A 63 -12.73 -10.14 -6.92
CA ALA A 63 -11.37 -10.43 -6.51
C ALA A 63 -10.80 -11.64 -7.27
N ALA A 64 -11.61 -12.68 -7.50
CA ALA A 64 -11.25 -13.78 -8.39
C ALA A 64 -10.98 -13.30 -9.82
N TRP A 65 -11.80 -12.36 -10.34
CA TRP A 65 -11.57 -11.79 -11.67
C TRP A 65 -10.31 -10.93 -11.74
N LEU A 66 -10.03 -10.12 -10.72
CA LEU A 66 -8.78 -9.34 -10.61
C LEU A 66 -7.57 -10.27 -10.61
N ARG A 67 -7.63 -11.36 -9.84
CA ARG A 67 -6.59 -12.39 -9.80
C ARG A 67 -6.44 -13.12 -11.15
N MET A 68 -7.52 -13.46 -11.83
CA MET A 68 -7.44 -14.20 -13.11
C MET A 68 -7.02 -13.31 -14.29
N THR A 69 -7.34 -12.02 -14.24
CA THR A 69 -6.97 -11.10 -15.32
C THR A 69 -5.64 -10.40 -15.09
N TYR A 70 -5.08 -10.48 -13.88
CA TYR A 70 -3.78 -10.02 -13.34
C TYR A 70 -3.25 -8.63 -13.79
N LEU A 71 -3.78 -7.97 -14.81
CA LEU A 71 -2.94 -7.12 -15.68
C LEU A 71 -3.70 -6.04 -16.46
N CYS A 72 -5.04 -5.91 -16.39
CA CYS A 72 -5.73 -4.97 -17.29
C CYS A 72 -7.16 -4.57 -16.83
N ALA A 73 -7.28 -3.62 -15.90
CA ALA A 73 -8.12 -2.44 -16.08
C ALA A 73 -8.02 -1.50 -14.85
N PRO A 74 -7.64 -0.21 -15.01
CA PRO A 74 -7.75 0.81 -13.95
C PRO A 74 -9.07 0.77 -13.17
N LYS A 75 -10.14 0.45 -13.89
CA LYS A 75 -11.52 0.38 -13.37
C LYS A 75 -11.72 -0.64 -12.25
N GLN A 76 -10.96 -1.74 -12.21
CA GLN A 76 -11.12 -2.78 -11.19
C GLN A 76 -10.60 -2.31 -9.82
N VAL A 77 -9.49 -1.56 -9.80
CA VAL A 77 -8.89 -1.01 -8.57
C VAL A 77 -9.78 0.10 -8.01
N THR A 78 -10.29 0.99 -8.86
CA THR A 78 -11.30 1.99 -8.47
C THR A 78 -12.55 1.34 -7.89
N PHE A 79 -12.95 0.18 -8.41
CA PHE A 79 -14.12 -0.53 -7.93
C PHE A 79 -13.91 -1.14 -6.54
N LEU A 80 -12.74 -1.71 -6.28
CA LEU A 80 -12.40 -2.20 -4.94
C LEU A 80 -12.46 -1.08 -3.89
N ALA A 81 -12.16 0.16 -4.26
CA ALA A 81 -12.26 1.31 -3.34
C ALA A 81 -13.69 1.51 -2.80
N LEU A 82 -14.73 1.16 -3.58
CA LEU A 82 -16.12 1.23 -3.10
C LEU A 82 -16.39 0.20 -2.00
N PHE A 83 -15.85 -1.01 -2.14
CA PHE A 83 -16.03 -2.06 -1.14
C PHE A 83 -15.17 -1.81 0.10
N LEU A 84 -13.95 -1.30 -0.08
CA LEU A 84 -12.93 -1.15 0.96
C LEU A 84 -13.01 0.19 1.71
N HIS A 85 -14.13 0.90 1.63
CA HIS A 85 -14.31 2.11 2.42
C HIS A 85 -14.16 1.79 3.93
N PRO A 86 -13.43 2.58 4.74
CA PRO A 86 -13.07 2.22 6.12
C PRO A 86 -14.25 1.94 7.06
N CYS A 87 -15.42 2.49 6.74
CA CYS A 87 -16.67 2.25 7.47
C CYS A 87 -17.24 0.84 7.23
N ARG A 88 -16.77 0.10 6.23
CA ARG A 88 -17.32 -1.18 5.78
C ARG A 88 -16.40 -2.34 6.13
N ARG A 89 -16.22 -2.58 7.44
CA ARG A 89 -15.22 -3.50 7.97
C ARG A 89 -15.36 -4.95 7.47
N ARG A 90 -16.58 -5.39 7.19
CA ARG A 90 -16.86 -6.74 6.69
C ARG A 90 -16.15 -7.03 5.38
N TYR A 91 -16.28 -6.14 4.39
CA TYR A 91 -15.65 -6.31 3.08
C TYR A 91 -14.12 -6.24 3.14
N ILE A 92 -13.57 -5.44 4.07
CA ILE A 92 -12.12 -5.43 4.31
C ILE A 92 -11.68 -6.83 4.76
N ILE A 93 -12.35 -7.42 5.75
CA ILE A 93 -12.01 -8.77 6.25
C ILE A 93 -12.12 -9.81 5.12
N GLU A 94 -13.23 -9.84 4.40
CA GLU A 94 -13.45 -10.78 3.30
C GLU A 94 -12.39 -10.63 2.19
N PHE A 95 -11.99 -9.39 1.86
CA PHE A 95 -10.93 -9.12 0.90
C PHE A 95 -9.55 -9.56 1.41
N LEU A 96 -9.28 -9.45 2.71
CA LEU A 96 -8.04 -9.94 3.31
C LEU A 96 -7.97 -11.47 3.33
N GLU A 97 -9.08 -12.15 3.64
CA GLU A 97 -9.17 -13.62 3.69
C GLU A 97 -8.86 -14.28 2.34
N ILE A 98 -9.20 -13.61 1.23
CA ILE A 98 -8.88 -14.08 -0.13
C ILE A 98 -7.48 -13.65 -0.62
N GLY A 99 -6.65 -13.10 0.27
CA GLY A 99 -5.27 -12.69 -0.03
C GLY A 99 -5.16 -11.36 -0.76
N GLY A 100 -6.11 -10.44 -0.54
CA GLY A 100 -6.18 -9.15 -1.23
C GLY A 100 -4.94 -8.27 -1.06
N VAL A 101 -4.25 -8.32 0.09
CA VAL A 101 -2.98 -7.58 0.30
C VAL A 101 -1.91 -8.06 -0.68
N LEU A 102 -1.71 -9.37 -0.83
CA LEU A 102 -0.72 -9.91 -1.77
C LEU A 102 -1.06 -9.51 -3.20
N MET A 103 -2.34 -9.52 -3.57
CA MET A 103 -2.79 -9.10 -4.89
C MET A 103 -2.47 -7.63 -5.17
N LEU A 104 -2.71 -6.74 -4.20
CA LEU A 104 -2.38 -5.31 -4.34
C LEU A 104 -0.86 -5.08 -4.42
N LEU A 105 -0.07 -5.83 -3.64
CA LEU A 105 1.39 -5.74 -3.67
C LEU A 105 1.98 -6.29 -4.97
N GLU A 106 1.42 -7.38 -5.50
CA GLU A 106 1.76 -7.92 -6.81
C GLU A 106 1.56 -6.86 -7.91
N ILE A 107 0.46 -6.10 -7.86
CA ILE A 107 0.19 -5.01 -8.82
C ILE A 107 1.30 -3.95 -8.83
N LEU A 108 1.87 -3.61 -7.67
CA LEU A 108 2.93 -2.61 -7.58
C LEU A 108 4.21 -3.03 -8.32
N GLY A 109 4.50 -4.33 -8.35
CA GLY A 109 5.68 -4.91 -8.99
C GLY A 109 5.55 -5.13 -10.50
N LEU A 110 4.41 -4.81 -11.11
CA LEU A 110 4.19 -5.04 -12.54
C LEU A 110 4.68 -3.87 -13.39
N ASN A 111 5.73 -4.11 -14.17
CA ASN A 111 6.40 -3.08 -14.98
C ASN A 111 5.57 -2.52 -16.15
N HIS A 112 4.57 -3.25 -16.63
CA HIS A 112 3.76 -2.85 -17.80
C HIS A 112 2.47 -2.11 -17.40
N LEU A 113 2.17 -1.99 -16.10
CA LEU A 113 1.04 -1.22 -15.62
C LEU A 113 1.38 0.27 -15.54
N LYS A 114 0.37 1.11 -15.71
CA LYS A 114 0.53 2.56 -15.58
C LYS A 114 0.77 2.93 -14.12
N GLU A 115 1.52 3.98 -13.89
CA GLU A 115 1.78 4.50 -12.54
C GLU A 115 0.48 4.95 -11.84
N GLU A 116 -0.55 5.35 -12.60
CA GLU A 116 -1.90 5.62 -12.07
C GLU A 116 -2.53 4.38 -11.42
N ASP A 117 -2.38 3.20 -12.02
CA ASP A 117 -2.94 1.95 -11.51
C ASP A 117 -2.22 1.50 -10.23
N LYS A 118 -0.90 1.68 -10.20
CA LYS A 118 -0.08 1.44 -9.01
C LYS A 118 -0.47 2.40 -7.88
N ARG A 119 -0.68 3.68 -8.19
CA ARG A 119 -1.16 4.69 -7.23
C ARG A 119 -2.49 4.31 -6.61
N GLU A 120 -3.47 3.88 -7.41
CA GLU A 120 -4.77 3.45 -6.87
C GLU A 120 -4.62 2.20 -5.98
N SER A 121 -3.70 1.29 -6.32
CA SER A 121 -3.42 0.11 -5.48
C SER A 121 -2.79 0.50 -4.13
N VAL A 122 -1.91 1.50 -4.13
CA VAL A 122 -1.34 2.09 -2.90
C VAL A 122 -2.45 2.72 -2.05
N LYS A 123 -3.39 3.46 -2.64
CA LYS A 123 -4.53 4.03 -1.91
C LYS A 123 -5.40 2.95 -1.25
N LEU A 124 -5.65 1.83 -1.93
CA LEU A 124 -6.36 0.70 -1.32
C LEU A 124 -5.61 0.12 -0.12
N LEU A 125 -4.28 -0.01 -0.22
CA LEU A 125 -3.44 -0.44 0.91
C LEU A 125 -3.48 0.58 2.06
N GLN A 126 -3.58 1.87 1.79
CA GLN A 126 -3.79 2.89 2.82
C GLN A 126 -5.14 2.71 3.52
N LEU A 127 -6.23 2.50 2.79
CA LEU A 127 -7.55 2.24 3.38
C LEU A 127 -7.52 1.01 4.32
N ILE A 128 -6.81 -0.04 3.93
CA ILE A 128 -6.60 -1.24 4.74
C ILE A 128 -5.75 -0.90 5.98
N ALA A 129 -4.65 -0.18 5.83
CA ALA A 129 -3.77 0.23 6.92
C ALA A 129 -4.49 1.12 7.96
N ASP A 130 -5.35 2.02 7.50
CA ASP A 130 -6.11 2.95 8.33
C ASP A 130 -7.25 2.28 9.11
N ALA A 131 -7.71 1.10 8.66
CA ALA A 131 -8.70 0.31 9.39
C ALA A 131 -8.17 -0.23 10.74
N GLY A 132 -6.84 -0.21 10.98
CA GLY A 132 -6.25 -0.49 12.28
C GLY A 132 -4.88 -1.18 12.25
N ARG A 133 -4.22 -1.22 13.42
CA ARG A 133 -2.85 -1.76 13.60
C ARG A 133 -2.68 -3.17 13.05
N LYS A 134 -3.63 -4.08 13.28
CA LYS A 134 -3.55 -5.48 12.82
C LYS A 134 -3.40 -5.58 11.29
N TYR A 135 -4.02 -4.66 10.56
CA TYR A 135 -3.94 -4.63 9.09
C TYR A 135 -2.62 -4.01 8.61
N LYS A 136 -2.07 -3.03 9.34
CA LYS A 136 -0.70 -2.54 9.10
C LYS A 136 0.33 -3.66 9.26
N GLU A 137 0.20 -4.45 10.33
CA GLU A 137 1.05 -5.60 10.60
C GLU A 137 0.96 -6.64 9.46
N LEU A 138 -0.25 -6.95 8.98
CA LEU A 138 -0.45 -7.86 7.85
C LEU A 138 0.22 -7.38 6.55
N ILE A 139 0.16 -6.07 6.26
CA ILE A 139 0.84 -5.48 5.10
C ILE A 139 2.36 -5.65 5.23
N CYS A 140 2.92 -5.39 6.41
CA CYS A 140 4.35 -5.55 6.67
C CYS A 140 4.81 -7.02 6.56
N GLU A 141 4.01 -7.96 7.08
CA GLU A 141 4.24 -9.42 7.00
C GLU A 141 4.23 -9.93 5.56
N SER A 142 3.42 -9.30 4.72
CA SER A 142 3.28 -9.64 3.29
C SER A 142 4.37 -9.02 2.41
N TYR A 143 5.52 -8.65 2.98
CA TYR A 143 6.61 -7.93 2.30
C TYR A 143 6.25 -6.53 1.79
N GLY A 144 5.18 -5.92 2.29
CA GLY A 144 4.68 -4.64 1.78
C GLY A 144 5.69 -3.49 1.87
N VAL A 145 6.50 -3.45 2.94
CA VAL A 145 7.55 -2.42 3.08
C VAL A 145 8.57 -2.49 1.94
N ARG A 146 8.97 -3.70 1.53
CA ARG A 146 9.94 -3.89 0.45
C ARG A 146 9.35 -3.43 -0.89
N SER A 147 8.14 -3.90 -1.21
CA SER A 147 7.46 -3.53 -2.47
C SER A 147 7.19 -2.03 -2.56
N LEU A 148 6.83 -1.39 -1.45
CA LEU A 148 6.62 0.06 -1.40
C LEU A 148 7.92 0.84 -1.51
N ALA A 149 9.00 0.42 -0.84
CA ALA A 149 10.31 1.06 -0.97
C ALA A 149 10.86 0.95 -2.39
N GLU A 150 10.72 -0.22 -3.02
CA GLU A 150 11.08 -0.43 -4.42
C GLU A 150 10.28 0.49 -5.35
N LEU A 151 8.94 0.53 -5.18
CA LEU A 151 8.10 1.43 -5.95
C LEU A 151 8.49 2.91 -5.76
N LEU A 152 8.78 3.34 -4.53
CA LEU A 152 9.23 4.70 -4.25
C LEU A 152 10.52 5.03 -5.00
N ALA A 153 11.46 4.09 -5.05
CA ALA A 153 12.75 4.28 -5.71
C ALA A 153 12.63 4.30 -7.24
N THR A 154 11.78 3.46 -7.83
CA THR A 154 11.70 3.28 -9.29
C THR A 154 10.62 4.11 -9.99
N CYS A 155 9.61 4.59 -9.25
CA CYS A 155 8.48 5.31 -9.83
C CYS A 155 8.90 6.68 -10.39
N SER A 156 8.31 7.05 -11.53
CA SER A 156 8.52 8.36 -12.18
C SER A 156 7.44 9.38 -11.83
N SER A 157 6.29 8.95 -11.31
CA SER A 157 5.18 9.82 -10.95
C SER A 157 5.33 10.35 -9.53
N ALA A 158 5.50 11.66 -9.38
CA ALA A 158 5.56 12.31 -8.07
C ALA A 158 4.32 12.03 -7.22
N GLU A 159 3.13 12.08 -7.83
CA GLU A 159 1.85 11.79 -7.14
C GLU A 159 1.81 10.36 -6.58
N ALA A 160 2.32 9.37 -7.32
CA ALA A 160 2.39 8.00 -6.83
C ALA A 160 3.44 7.85 -5.71
N GLN A 161 4.57 8.54 -5.82
CA GLN A 161 5.61 8.55 -4.78
C GLN A 161 5.11 9.19 -3.47
N GLU A 162 4.32 10.26 -3.54
CA GLU A 162 3.68 10.88 -2.38
C GLU A 162 2.71 9.91 -1.69
N GLU A 163 1.85 9.20 -2.44
CA GLU A 163 0.95 8.20 -1.86
C GLU A 163 1.71 7.04 -1.20
N VAL A 164 2.83 6.61 -1.79
CA VAL A 164 3.71 5.60 -1.20
C VAL A 164 4.35 6.11 0.09
N GLN A 165 4.82 7.36 0.10
CA GLN A 165 5.38 8.01 1.29
C GLN A 165 4.36 8.05 2.44
N ILE A 166 3.13 8.47 2.15
CA ILE A 166 2.03 8.54 3.13
C ILE A 166 1.78 7.14 3.73
N LEU A 167 1.73 6.10 2.90
CA LEU A 167 1.54 4.74 3.36
C LEU A 167 2.71 4.25 4.23
N LEU A 168 3.96 4.43 3.80
CA LEU A 168 5.15 4.05 4.57
C LEU A 168 5.18 4.78 5.92
N ALA A 169 4.86 6.07 5.96
CA ALA A 169 4.75 6.84 7.19
C ALA A 169 3.65 6.27 8.12
N SER A 170 2.49 5.92 7.55
CA SER A 170 1.39 5.29 8.31
C SER A 170 1.78 3.91 8.84
N LEU A 171 2.50 3.10 8.06
CA LEU A 171 3.00 1.79 8.49
C LEU A 171 4.05 1.89 9.59
N GLY A 172 4.85 2.95 9.63
CA GLY A 172 5.81 3.21 10.71
C GLY A 172 5.16 3.76 11.98
N ARG A 173 4.10 4.57 11.84
CA ARG A 173 3.40 5.20 12.97
C ARG A 173 2.35 4.28 13.59
N GLY A 174 2.45 4.10 14.91
CA GLY A 174 1.48 3.30 15.68
C GLY A 174 1.61 1.79 15.45
N ASN A 175 2.73 1.34 14.89
CA ASN A 175 3.05 -0.06 14.57
C ASN A 175 4.49 -0.40 15.03
N PRO A 176 4.73 -0.50 16.36
CA PRO A 176 6.07 -0.66 16.92
C PRO A 176 6.76 -1.97 16.48
N LYS A 177 5.98 -3.03 16.17
CA LYS A 177 6.50 -4.33 15.73
C LYS A 177 7.31 -4.24 14.43
N TYR A 178 6.85 -3.41 13.49
CA TYR A 178 7.45 -3.29 12.15
C TYR A 178 8.12 -1.94 11.88
N GLN A 179 8.19 -1.07 12.88
CA GLN A 179 8.80 0.26 12.76
C GLN A 179 10.24 0.20 12.23
N ASN A 180 11.06 -0.75 12.71
CA ASN A 180 12.44 -0.95 12.24
C ASN A 180 12.50 -1.48 10.80
N GLN A 181 11.52 -2.27 10.38
CA GLN A 181 11.44 -2.74 8.99
C GLN A 181 11.14 -1.56 8.06
N VAL A 182 10.18 -0.70 8.41
CA VAL A 182 9.85 0.53 7.67
C VAL A 182 11.07 1.45 7.61
N TYR A 183 11.75 1.65 8.73
CA TYR A 183 12.99 2.42 8.79
C TYR A 183 14.06 1.87 7.84
N SER A 184 14.30 0.55 7.86
CA SER A 184 15.29 -0.11 6.99
C SER A 184 14.90 0.02 5.50
N GLY A 185 13.61 -0.13 5.18
CA GLY A 185 13.11 0.07 3.83
C GLY A 185 13.33 1.49 3.30
N LEU A 186 13.07 2.51 4.13
CA LEU A 186 13.31 3.91 3.77
C LEU A 186 14.81 4.21 3.58
N LEU A 187 15.70 3.62 4.38
CA LEU A 187 17.14 3.75 4.17
C LEU A 187 17.60 3.14 2.85
N ALA A 188 17.03 2.00 2.44
CA ALA A 188 17.36 1.34 1.18
C ALA A 188 16.99 2.16 -0.07
N VAL A 189 16.04 3.10 0.06
CA VAL A 189 15.66 4.05 -1.02
C VAL A 189 16.75 5.11 -1.25
N LEU A 190 17.49 5.51 -0.21
CA LEU A 190 18.45 6.62 -0.31
C LEU A 190 19.52 6.42 -1.39
N PRO A 191 20.21 5.27 -1.50
CA PRO A 191 21.23 5.10 -2.54
C PRO A 191 20.67 4.92 -3.97
N HIS A 192 19.41 4.55 -4.13
CA HIS A 192 18.86 4.10 -5.43
C HIS A 192 17.73 4.97 -5.98
N GLY A 193 17.12 5.82 -5.16
CA GLY A 193 15.97 6.64 -5.53
C GLY A 193 16.34 7.89 -6.31
N SER A 194 15.36 8.42 -7.05
CA SER A 194 15.45 9.77 -7.61
C SER A 194 15.59 10.83 -6.49
N PRO A 195 16.07 12.06 -6.79
CA PRO A 195 16.18 13.12 -5.78
C PRO A 195 14.86 13.37 -5.03
N HIS A 196 13.73 13.25 -5.73
CA HIS A 196 12.40 13.38 -5.12
C HIS A 196 12.08 12.20 -4.19
N ALA A 197 12.36 10.96 -4.61
CA ALA A 197 12.20 9.77 -3.76
C ALA A 197 13.06 9.84 -2.50
N GLN A 198 14.32 10.28 -2.63
CA GLN A 198 15.23 10.49 -1.51
C GLN A 198 14.68 11.54 -0.53
N GLN A 199 14.19 12.67 -1.05
CA GLN A 199 13.57 13.72 -0.25
C GLN A 199 12.37 13.17 0.54
N LEU A 200 11.46 12.44 -0.12
CA LEU A 200 10.27 11.86 0.52
C LEU A 200 10.64 10.82 1.59
N ALA A 201 11.66 10.00 1.33
CA ALA A 201 12.18 9.04 2.29
C ALA A 201 12.75 9.73 3.54
N LEU A 202 13.57 10.78 3.37
CA LEU A 202 14.13 11.56 4.47
C LEU A 202 13.06 12.28 5.28
N GLN A 203 12.07 12.89 4.62
CA GLN A 203 10.94 13.52 5.29
C GLN A 203 10.18 12.52 6.17
N THR A 204 9.96 11.31 5.66
CA THR A 204 9.29 10.24 6.42
C THR A 204 10.09 9.83 7.64
N LEU A 205 11.39 9.57 7.46
CA LEU A 205 12.32 9.21 8.52
C LEU A 205 12.41 10.28 9.62
N HIS A 206 12.43 11.56 9.22
CA HIS A 206 12.41 12.69 10.14
C HIS A 206 11.10 12.74 10.94
N SER A 207 9.97 12.54 10.26
CA SER A 207 8.64 12.55 10.88
C SER A 207 8.43 11.41 11.89
N MET A 208 9.17 10.31 11.74
CA MET A 208 9.18 9.18 12.68
C MET A 208 10.19 9.39 13.84
N GLN A 209 10.86 10.55 13.91
CA GLN A 209 11.89 10.91 14.90
C GLN A 209 13.12 9.99 14.92
N HIS A 210 13.35 9.17 13.89
CA HIS A 210 14.46 8.22 13.86
C HIS A 210 15.79 8.82 13.41
N LEU A 211 15.77 9.98 12.74
CA LEU A 211 17.00 10.66 12.31
C LEU A 211 17.61 11.53 13.40
N ALA A 212 16.83 12.11 14.32
CA ALA A 212 17.36 13.06 15.30
C ALA A 212 18.48 12.47 16.19
N PRO A 213 18.38 11.22 16.71
CA PRO A 213 19.48 10.61 17.45
C PRO A 213 20.70 10.32 16.56
N LEU A 214 20.47 9.95 15.31
CA LEU A 214 21.50 9.54 14.35
C LEU A 214 22.31 10.73 13.85
N LEU A 215 21.63 11.83 13.54
CA LEU A 215 22.24 13.13 13.21
C LEU A 215 23.05 13.67 14.40
N ALA A 216 22.58 13.49 15.63
CA ALA A 216 23.32 13.89 16.83
C ALA A 216 24.58 13.04 17.05
N VAL A 217 24.53 11.73 16.78
CA VAL A 217 25.67 10.82 16.87
C VAL A 217 26.69 11.07 15.74
N LEU A 218 26.22 11.29 14.50
CA LEU A 218 27.07 11.63 13.35
C LEU A 218 27.68 13.04 13.44
N GLY A 219 26.95 13.99 14.03
CA GLY A 219 27.41 15.35 14.33
C GLY A 219 28.22 15.48 15.62
N SER A 220 28.48 14.38 16.33
CA SER A 220 29.31 14.37 17.55
C SER A 220 30.75 14.78 17.22
N ALA A 221 31.36 15.64 18.04
CA ALA A 221 32.77 16.02 17.91
C ALA A 221 33.75 14.88 18.25
N HIS A 222 33.26 13.75 18.76
CA HIS A 222 34.09 12.61 19.17
C HIS A 222 34.18 11.58 18.03
N PRO A 223 35.37 11.37 17.42
CA PRO A 223 35.54 10.45 16.30
C PRO A 223 35.22 8.99 16.64
N GLU A 224 35.36 8.59 17.90
CA GLU A 224 34.97 7.27 18.41
C GLU A 224 33.45 7.06 18.41
N VAL A 225 32.68 8.13 18.71
CA VAL A 225 31.21 8.12 18.68
C VAL A 225 30.70 8.11 17.24
N GLN A 226 31.37 8.83 16.34
CA GLN A 226 31.10 8.75 14.90
C GLN A 226 31.44 7.36 14.35
N TYR A 227 32.56 6.77 14.79
CA TYR A 227 32.98 5.42 14.39
C TYR A 227 31.98 4.37 14.88
N GLU A 228 31.54 4.42 16.14
CA GLU A 228 30.51 3.50 16.67
C GLU A 228 29.15 3.67 15.96
N GLY A 229 28.75 4.91 15.64
CA GLY A 229 27.53 5.20 14.86
C GLY A 229 27.57 4.67 13.42
N THR A 230 28.76 4.52 12.83
CA THR A 230 28.98 4.02 11.47
C THR A 230 29.38 2.53 11.41
N SER A 231 29.95 1.98 12.48
CA SER A 231 30.54 0.62 12.53
C SER A 231 29.66 -0.42 13.23
N ARG A 232 28.61 -0.04 13.95
CA ARG A 232 27.67 -0.99 14.58
C ARG A 232 26.26 -0.97 13.96
N PRO A 233 26.03 -1.68 12.85
CA PRO A 233 24.68 -2.03 12.37
C PRO A 233 23.90 -2.93 13.34
N ALA A 234 24.58 -3.58 14.29
CA ALA A 234 23.98 -4.57 15.19
C ALA A 234 22.92 -4.01 16.16
N ALA A 235 22.98 -2.71 16.48
CA ALA A 235 21.95 -2.04 17.29
C ALA A 235 20.67 -1.68 16.52
N TRP A 236 20.65 -1.88 15.20
CA TRP A 236 19.64 -1.33 14.28
C TRP A 236 18.63 -2.38 13.76
N GLY A 237 18.62 -3.56 14.38
CA GLY A 237 17.78 -4.70 14.00
C GLY A 237 18.46 -5.59 12.95
N GLN A 238 18.19 -6.90 13.03
CA GLN A 238 18.85 -7.96 12.26
C GLN A 238 18.73 -7.85 10.72
N GLY A 239 18.02 -6.86 10.17
CA GLY A 239 17.82 -6.67 8.73
C GLY A 239 18.98 -5.98 7.98
N LEU A 240 19.95 -5.38 8.68
CA LEU A 240 21.00 -4.56 8.05
C LEU A 240 22.25 -5.35 7.57
N LEU A 241 22.26 -6.68 7.66
CA LEU A 241 23.45 -7.50 7.37
C LEU A 241 23.78 -7.69 5.88
N GLN A 242 23.04 -7.04 4.97
CA GLN A 242 23.29 -7.15 3.52
C GLN A 242 24.04 -5.95 2.93
N GLY A 243 25.01 -5.32 3.61
CA GLY A 243 25.90 -4.30 3.01
C GLY A 243 25.27 -2.97 2.55
N GLU A 244 23.96 -2.94 2.29
CA GLU A 244 23.17 -1.79 1.85
C GLU A 244 23.07 -0.71 2.94
N GLY A 245 23.08 -1.11 4.23
CA GLY A 245 23.01 -0.18 5.35
C GLY A 245 24.21 0.75 5.48
N ILE A 246 25.41 0.28 5.10
CA ILE A 246 26.64 1.11 5.08
C ILE A 246 26.55 2.14 3.94
N SER A 247 26.02 1.73 2.78
CA SER A 247 25.79 2.63 1.64
C SER A 247 24.76 3.71 1.98
N ALA A 248 23.67 3.37 2.67
CA ALA A 248 22.66 4.33 3.10
C ALA A 248 23.19 5.35 4.13
N LEU A 249 24.04 4.92 5.08
CA LEU A 249 24.70 5.82 6.04
C LEU A 249 25.74 6.72 5.37
N ALA A 250 26.48 6.20 4.38
CA ALA A 250 27.39 6.99 3.57
C ALA A 250 26.64 8.03 2.72
N ALA A 251 25.49 7.66 2.14
CA ALA A 251 24.61 8.57 1.43
C ALA A 251 24.04 9.67 2.35
N LEU A 252 23.63 9.33 3.58
CA LEU A 252 23.20 10.30 4.59
C LEU A 252 24.32 11.26 4.99
N ARG A 253 25.56 10.77 5.16
CA ARG A 253 26.73 11.62 5.42
C ARG A 253 27.01 12.55 4.23
N ALA A 254 26.99 12.03 3.00
CA ALA A 254 27.22 12.83 1.80
C ALA A 254 26.14 13.92 1.58
N LEU A 255 24.89 13.64 1.95
CA LEU A 255 23.80 14.63 1.91
C LEU A 255 23.89 15.70 3.01
N MET A 256 24.64 15.42 4.09
CA MET A 256 24.83 16.33 5.22
C MET A 256 26.10 17.18 5.14
N GLU A 257 27.08 16.79 4.34
CA GLU A 257 28.25 17.63 4.09
C GLU A 257 27.82 18.80 3.18
N PRO A 258 27.78 20.05 3.68
CA PRO A 258 27.60 21.19 2.79
C PRO A 258 28.80 21.25 1.86
N ASP A 259 28.56 21.51 0.56
CA ASP A 259 29.57 21.77 -0.46
C ASP A 259 30.67 22.70 0.09
N ASN A 260 31.75 22.12 0.61
CA ASN A 260 33.00 22.82 0.91
C ASN A 260 33.91 22.84 -0.33
N ALA A 261 33.31 22.79 -1.52
CA ALA A 261 33.97 22.98 -2.80
C ALA A 261 33.64 24.39 -3.34
N LYS A 262 34.10 25.43 -2.64
CA LYS A 262 34.34 26.79 -3.17
C LYS A 262 35.01 27.67 -2.10
N ARG A 263 36.28 27.40 -1.80
CA ARG A 263 37.30 28.41 -1.46
C ARG A 263 38.65 27.94 -1.96
#